data_AF-A0A970LVM1-F1
#
_entry.id   AF-A0A970LVM1-F1
#
_cell.length_a   1.000
_cell.length_b   1.000
_cell.length_c   1.000
_cell.angle_alpha   90.00
_cell.angle_beta   90.00
_cell.angle_gamma   90.00
#
_symmetry.space_group_name_H-M   'P 1'
#
loop_
_entity.id
_entity.type
_entity.pdbx_description
1 polymer ?
#
loop_
_entity_poly.entity_id
_entity_poly.type
_entity_poly.pdbx_seq_one_letter_code
_entity_poly.pdbx_strand_id
1 'polypeptide(L)'
;MNSLALSDILKDCTLCPRECHIDRTGGKKGYCRVTDKLVVARASLHYWEEPCISGVEGSGTVFFSGCGLGCVYCQNREITRSTAGKTVTTERLAEIFLELQDKRANNINLVTPSHYVPHIIEALNISRKNGLIIPIVYNCGGYEKVETLKLLEGYVDIYLPDFKYMSAVPAMKYSNCKDYSTVAKGAVEEMVRQAKEPLFDKRGIMKKGVIVRHLTLPGYLEDSKQIIKYLYETYGDKIYISIMNQYTPVIQNNDYPELNRRITEEEYEELVNFATDIGVENGFIQEGETASESFIPEFNGEGV
;
A
#
# COMPACT_ATOMS: atom_id res chain seq x y z
N MET A 1 -2.70 21.54 9.46
CA MET A 1 -3.67 21.08 10.48
C MET A 1 -2.94 20.99 11.82
N ASN A 2 -3.53 21.45 12.93
CA ASN A 2 -2.84 21.42 14.23
C ASN A 2 -3.01 20.05 14.93
N SER A 3 -2.10 19.65 15.82
CA SER A 3 -2.08 18.31 16.46
C SER A 3 -3.39 17.95 17.18
N LEU A 4 -4.07 18.95 17.76
CA LEU A 4 -5.37 18.80 18.43
C LEU A 4 -6.45 18.23 17.50
N ALA A 5 -6.52 18.71 16.25
CA ALA A 5 -7.52 18.23 15.29
C ALA A 5 -7.26 16.78 14.83
N LEU A 6 -5.98 16.37 14.81
CA LEU A 6 -5.60 14.99 14.47
C LEU A 6 -5.90 14.01 15.62
N SER A 7 -5.79 14.45 16.88
CA SER A 7 -6.18 13.66 18.04
C SER A 7 -7.69 13.42 18.11
N ASP A 8 -8.51 14.38 17.70
CA ASP A 8 -9.97 14.24 17.76
C ASP A 8 -10.49 13.21 16.74
N ILE A 9 -9.83 13.08 15.57
CA ILE A 9 -10.13 12.02 14.60
C ILE A 9 -9.94 10.62 15.23
N LEU A 10 -9.07 10.44 16.22
CA LEU A 10 -8.87 9.14 16.87
C LEU A 10 -9.94 8.81 17.92
N LYS A 11 -10.65 9.82 18.45
CA LYS A 11 -11.76 9.63 19.41
C LYS A 11 -13.06 9.19 18.73
N ASP A 12 -13.24 9.58 17.48
CA ASP A 12 -14.35 9.15 16.62
C ASP A 12 -13.82 8.71 15.26
N CYS A 13 -13.23 7.51 15.22
CA CYS A 13 -12.36 7.10 14.12
C CYS A 13 -13.09 6.88 12.79
N THR A 14 -12.84 7.80 11.85
CA THR A 14 -13.32 7.78 10.46
C THR A 14 -12.20 7.81 9.40
N LEU A 15 -10.97 7.42 9.78
CA LEU A 15 -9.76 7.43 8.93
C LEU A 15 -9.79 6.51 7.71
N CYS A 16 -10.75 5.58 7.65
CA CYS A 16 -10.87 4.66 6.52
C CYS A 16 -12.36 4.52 6.16
N PRO A 17 -12.66 3.98 4.96
CA PRO A 17 -14.02 3.85 4.47
C PRO A 17 -14.93 2.97 5.34
N ARG A 18 -14.35 2.21 6.29
CA ARG A 18 -15.11 1.44 7.29
C ARG A 18 -15.87 2.29 8.29
N GLU A 19 -15.47 3.55 8.49
CA GLU A 19 -16.13 4.52 9.40
C GLU A 19 -16.61 3.90 10.72
N CYS A 20 -15.69 3.27 11.46
CA CYS A 20 -16.07 2.48 12.61
C CYS A 20 -16.52 3.30 13.83
N HIS A 21 -16.26 4.62 13.86
CA HIS A 21 -16.64 5.52 14.95
C HIS A 21 -16.15 5.08 16.36
N ILE A 22 -15.07 4.30 16.39
CA ILE A 22 -14.49 3.78 17.62
C ILE A 22 -13.52 4.80 18.22
N ASP A 23 -13.64 5.02 19.53
CA ASP A 23 -12.66 5.75 20.33
C ASP A 23 -11.39 4.92 20.55
N ARG A 24 -10.39 5.18 19.71
CA ARG A 24 -9.08 4.53 19.78
C ARG A 24 -8.26 5.00 20.97
N THR A 25 -8.52 6.22 21.47
CA THR A 25 -7.82 6.79 22.63
C THR A 25 -8.25 6.13 23.93
N GLY A 26 -9.49 5.63 23.99
CA GLY A 26 -10.00 4.76 25.04
C GLY A 26 -9.53 3.30 24.95
N GLY A 27 -8.57 2.97 24.08
CA GLY A 27 -8.00 1.63 23.92
C GLY A 27 -8.87 0.66 23.12
N LYS A 28 -9.97 1.11 22.50
CA LYS A 28 -10.82 0.26 21.66
C LYS A 28 -10.17 0.06 20.28
N LYS A 29 -10.49 -1.07 19.65
CA LYS A 29 -9.95 -1.48 18.34
C LYS A 29 -11.08 -1.63 17.33
N GLY A 30 -10.93 -0.99 16.17
CA GLY A 30 -11.83 -1.17 15.03
C GLY A 30 -11.41 -2.31 14.09
N TYR A 31 -11.90 -2.27 12.85
CA TYR A 31 -11.60 -3.29 11.84
C TYR A 31 -10.08 -3.45 11.59
N CYS A 32 -9.33 -2.35 11.72
CA CYS A 32 -7.87 -2.32 11.60
C CYS A 32 -7.10 -2.95 12.77
N ARG A 33 -7.79 -3.32 13.87
CA ARG A 33 -7.24 -4.03 15.04
C ARG A 33 -6.18 -3.27 15.84
N VAL A 34 -6.09 -1.96 15.67
CA VAL A 34 -5.16 -1.09 16.40
C VAL A 34 -5.90 -0.05 17.23
N THR A 35 -5.27 0.40 18.32
CA THR A 35 -5.74 1.52 19.15
C THR A 35 -5.07 2.83 18.67
N ASP A 36 -5.00 3.85 19.51
CA ASP A 36 -4.19 5.06 19.31
C ASP A 36 -2.68 4.78 19.27
N LYS A 37 -2.21 3.62 19.73
CA LYS A 37 -0.77 3.31 19.78
C LYS A 37 -0.23 3.01 18.39
N LEU A 38 0.80 3.76 18.01
CA LEU A 38 1.60 3.55 16.80
C LEU A 38 2.44 2.28 16.96
N VAL A 39 2.23 1.30 16.09
CA VAL A 39 2.92 0.01 16.11
C VAL A 39 3.62 -0.22 14.77
N VAL A 40 4.94 -0.40 14.83
CA VAL A 40 5.79 -0.66 13.67
C VAL A 40 6.35 -2.07 13.79
N ALA A 41 6.20 -2.85 12.73
CA ALA A 41 6.61 -4.25 12.66
C ALA A 41 8.03 -4.45 12.17
N ARG A 42 8.50 -3.57 11.28
CA ARG A 42 9.83 -3.61 10.66
C ARG A 42 10.14 -2.28 10.00
N ALA A 43 11.40 -1.86 10.05
CA ALA A 43 11.92 -0.72 9.30
C ALA A 43 13.29 -1.06 8.69
N SER A 44 13.36 -1.34 7.39
CA SER A 44 14.60 -1.79 6.74
C SER A 44 14.66 -1.37 5.27
N LEU A 45 15.84 -1.46 4.65
CA LEU A 45 15.95 -1.35 3.20
C LEU A 45 15.26 -2.56 2.54
N HIS A 46 14.36 -2.29 1.60
CA HIS A 46 13.64 -3.28 0.81
C HIS A 46 13.98 -3.13 -0.67
N TYR A 47 14.46 -4.22 -1.27
CA TYR A 47 15.03 -4.21 -2.62
C TYR A 47 14.09 -4.76 -3.69
N TRP A 48 12.84 -5.06 -3.31
CA TRP A 48 11.90 -5.83 -4.14
C TRP A 48 10.59 -5.08 -4.43
N GLU A 49 10.55 -3.75 -4.31
CA GLU A 49 9.48 -2.93 -4.91
C GLU A 49 9.74 -2.75 -6.42
N GLU A 50 8.91 -1.95 -7.10
CA GLU A 50 9.13 -1.59 -8.50
C GLU A 50 10.55 -1.01 -8.73
N PRO A 51 11.17 -1.25 -9.91
CA PRO A 51 12.54 -0.84 -10.18
C PRO A 51 12.81 0.66 -9.92
N CYS A 52 11.83 1.51 -10.22
CA CYS A 52 11.91 2.95 -10.00
C CYS A 52 11.70 3.38 -8.52
N ILE A 53 11.27 2.48 -7.65
CA ILE A 53 11.09 2.71 -6.20
C ILE A 53 12.33 2.23 -5.45
N SER A 54 12.70 0.96 -5.63
CA SER A 54 13.81 0.35 -4.89
C SER A 54 15.17 0.72 -5.49
N GLY A 55 15.34 0.75 -6.81
CA GLY A 55 16.66 0.88 -7.43
C GLY A 55 17.66 -0.15 -6.90
N VAL A 56 18.95 0.22 -6.86
CA VAL A 56 20.02 -0.63 -6.30
C VAL A 56 20.18 -0.44 -4.79
N GLU A 57 19.83 0.75 -4.30
CA GLU A 57 20.08 1.23 -2.93
C GLU A 57 18.92 0.90 -1.97
N GLY A 58 17.80 0.41 -2.50
CA GLY A 58 16.65 -0.02 -1.75
C GLY A 58 15.67 1.10 -1.40
N SER A 59 14.45 0.68 -1.11
CA SER A 59 13.38 1.49 -0.56
C SER A 59 13.46 1.45 0.97
N GLY A 60 13.40 2.59 1.65
CA GLY A 60 13.41 2.64 3.12
C GLY A 60 12.03 2.28 3.65
N THR A 61 11.73 1.00 3.80
CA THR A 61 10.38 0.52 4.03
C THR A 61 10.05 0.37 5.51
N VAL A 62 8.94 0.97 5.92
CA VAL A 62 8.37 0.90 7.28
C VAL A 62 7.04 0.15 7.20
N PHE A 63 7.01 -1.05 7.78
CA PHE A 63 5.81 -1.88 7.85
C PHE A 63 5.04 -1.56 9.13
N PHE A 64 3.83 -1.03 8.99
CA PHE A 64 2.95 -0.78 10.12
C PHE A 64 2.10 -2.01 10.45
N SER A 65 1.74 -2.17 11.73
CA SER A 65 0.80 -3.21 12.14
C SER A 65 -0.65 -2.73 12.06
N GLY A 66 -1.57 -3.64 11.74
CA GLY A 66 -2.99 -3.38 11.49
C GLY A 66 -3.32 -3.25 10.00
N CYS A 67 -4.60 -3.46 9.65
CA CYS A 67 -5.10 -3.27 8.28
C CYS A 67 -6.62 -3.14 8.25
N GLY A 68 -7.14 -2.08 7.62
CA GLY A 68 -8.60 -1.85 7.50
C GLY A 68 -9.32 -2.71 6.46
N LEU A 69 -8.59 -3.42 5.59
CA LEU A 69 -9.16 -4.21 4.51
C LEU A 69 -9.40 -5.67 4.91
N GLY A 70 -8.38 -6.35 5.44
CA GLY A 70 -8.51 -7.71 5.99
C GLY A 70 -8.65 -8.84 4.97
N CYS A 71 -7.89 -8.81 3.87
CA CYS A 71 -7.94 -9.85 2.84
C CYS A 71 -7.69 -11.25 3.41
N VAL A 72 -8.52 -12.23 3.02
CA VAL A 72 -8.39 -13.63 3.46
C VAL A 72 -7.14 -14.32 2.92
N TYR A 73 -6.52 -13.76 1.87
CA TYR A 73 -5.30 -14.24 1.23
C TYR A 73 -4.06 -13.38 1.55
N CYS A 74 -4.13 -12.50 2.55
CA CYS A 74 -3.02 -11.59 2.88
C CYS A 74 -1.73 -12.35 3.20
N GLN A 75 -0.66 -12.09 2.43
CA GLN A 75 0.69 -12.61 2.66
C GLN A 75 1.31 -12.02 3.94
N ASN A 76 1.01 -10.76 4.24
CA ASN A 76 1.48 -10.04 5.42
C ASN A 76 0.55 -10.24 6.64
N ARG A 77 0.09 -11.48 6.86
CA ARG A 77 -0.94 -11.78 7.87
C ARG A 77 -0.52 -11.38 9.30
N GLU A 78 0.74 -11.53 9.65
CA GLU A 78 1.24 -11.21 10.99
C GLU A 78 1.06 -9.72 11.35
N ILE A 79 1.41 -8.83 10.42
CA ILE A 79 1.25 -7.39 10.65
C ILE A 79 -0.21 -6.97 10.49
N THR A 80 -0.92 -7.48 9.48
CA THR A 80 -2.31 -7.06 9.21
C THR A 80 -3.30 -7.54 10.27
N ARG A 81 -2.98 -8.60 11.02
CA ARG A 81 -3.75 -9.06 12.18
C ARG A 81 -3.31 -8.42 13.50
N SER A 82 -2.34 -7.51 13.46
CA SER A 82 -1.74 -6.83 14.63
C SER A 82 -1.13 -7.82 15.63
N THR A 83 -0.49 -8.88 15.15
CA THR A 83 0.19 -9.88 16.00
C THR A 83 1.71 -9.69 16.05
N ALA A 84 2.26 -8.80 15.22
CA ALA A 84 3.69 -8.45 15.19
C ALA A 84 3.91 -6.95 15.41
N GLY A 85 5.13 -6.59 15.81
CA GLY A 85 5.62 -5.21 15.94
C GLY A 85 5.72 -4.64 17.35
N LYS A 86 6.34 -3.46 17.44
CA LYS A 86 6.61 -2.74 18.68
C LYS A 86 5.89 -1.40 18.68
N THR A 87 5.38 -1.01 19.85
CA THR A 87 4.85 0.33 20.06
C THR A 87 5.99 1.34 20.05
N VAL A 88 5.86 2.39 19.24
CA VAL A 88 6.83 3.49 19.14
C VAL A 88 6.13 4.84 19.27
N THR A 89 6.87 5.89 19.59
CA THR A 89 6.35 7.27 19.56
C THR A 89 6.50 7.88 18.17
N THR A 90 5.88 9.04 17.95
CA THR A 90 6.03 9.81 16.71
C THR A 90 7.45 10.33 16.54
N GLU A 91 8.16 10.67 17.62
CA GLU A 91 9.58 11.02 17.61
C GLU A 91 10.44 9.85 17.17
N ARG A 92 10.21 8.65 17.73
CA ARG A 92 10.96 7.46 17.32
C ARG A 92 10.69 7.11 15.85
N LEU A 93 9.46 7.27 15.37
CA LEU A 93 9.16 7.10 13.94
C LEU A 93 9.91 8.11 13.07
N ALA A 94 10.04 9.36 13.51
CA ALA A 94 10.80 10.38 12.81
C ALA A 94 12.31 10.04 12.75
N GLU A 95 12.88 9.51 13.83
CA GLU A 95 14.26 9.00 13.86
C GLU A 95 14.44 7.84 12.89
N ILE A 96 13.52 6.87 12.86
CA ILE A 96 13.55 5.74 11.92
C ILE A 96 13.60 6.23 10.46
N PHE A 97 12.85 7.29 10.11
CA PHE A 97 12.91 7.87 8.77
C PHE A 97 14.30 8.42 8.43
N LEU A 98 14.95 9.10 9.38
CA LEU A 98 16.30 9.64 9.19
C LEU A 98 17.34 8.52 9.12
N GLU A 99 17.23 7.48 9.96
CA GLU A 99 18.11 6.31 9.93
C GLU A 99 18.05 5.58 8.57
N LEU A 100 16.87 5.47 7.98
CA LEU A 100 16.70 4.89 6.64
C LEU A 100 17.32 5.79 5.56
N GLN A 101 17.19 7.12 5.68
CA GLN A 101 17.88 8.05 4.80
C GLN A 101 19.40 7.95 4.92
N ASP A 102 19.94 7.83 6.13
CA ASP A 102 21.39 7.69 6.37
C ASP A 102 21.94 6.36 5.80
N LYS A 103 21.09 5.33 5.75
CA LYS A 103 21.36 4.08 5.01
C LYS A 103 21.27 4.22 3.49
N ARG A 104 21.05 5.44 2.97
CA ARG A 104 20.93 5.79 1.55
C ARG A 104 19.68 5.24 0.86
N ALA A 105 18.59 5.05 1.60
CA ALA A 105 17.31 4.69 1.00
C ALA A 105 16.91 5.69 -0.09
N ASN A 106 16.35 5.18 -1.19
CA ASN A 106 15.87 6.02 -2.29
C ASN A 106 14.62 6.84 -1.92
N ASN A 107 13.83 6.35 -0.96
CA ASN A 107 12.60 6.93 -0.45
C ASN A 107 12.26 6.35 0.95
N ILE A 108 11.27 6.92 1.64
CA ILE A 108 10.60 6.29 2.80
C ILE A 108 9.27 5.69 2.34
N ASN A 109 9.16 4.37 2.39
CA ASN A 109 7.98 3.62 1.95
C ASN A 109 7.14 3.17 3.14
N LEU A 110 5.96 3.77 3.27
CA LEU A 110 5.02 3.55 4.36
C LEU A 110 4.02 2.48 3.94
N VAL A 111 4.13 1.27 4.49
CA VAL A 111 3.30 0.11 4.11
C VAL A 111 2.16 -0.10 5.09
N THR A 112 0.93 -0.18 4.56
CA THR A 112 -0.35 -0.16 5.30
C THR A 112 -0.52 1.01 6.29
N PRO A 113 -0.24 2.27 5.88
CA PRO A 113 -0.14 3.42 6.78
C PRO A 113 -1.49 4.04 7.23
N SER A 114 -2.61 3.65 6.61
CA SER A 114 -3.87 4.41 6.62
C SER A 114 -4.41 4.73 8.02
N HIS A 115 -4.36 3.77 8.93
CA HIS A 115 -4.81 3.95 10.31
C HIS A 115 -3.81 4.72 11.19
N TYR A 116 -2.66 5.11 10.66
CA TYR A 116 -1.63 5.89 11.35
C TYR A 116 -1.38 7.27 10.72
N VAL A 117 -2.18 7.71 9.74
CA VAL A 117 -2.03 9.02 9.09
C VAL A 117 -1.80 10.19 10.07
N PRO A 118 -2.55 10.34 11.19
CA PRO A 118 -2.26 11.35 12.20
C PRO A 118 -0.81 11.32 12.73
N HIS A 119 -0.32 10.14 13.09
CA HIS A 119 1.02 9.93 13.63
C HIS A 119 2.10 10.14 12.57
N ILE A 120 1.84 9.71 11.34
CA ILE A 120 2.74 9.86 10.21
C ILE A 120 2.96 11.33 9.88
N ILE A 121 1.88 12.13 9.84
CA ILE A 121 1.98 13.59 9.61
C ILE A 121 2.87 14.24 10.69
N GLU A 122 2.71 13.86 11.95
CA GLU A 122 3.55 14.37 13.04
C GLU A 122 5.02 13.95 12.89
N ALA A 123 5.29 12.68 12.63
CA ALA A 123 6.64 12.16 12.41
C ALA A 123 7.33 12.79 11.19
N LEU A 124 6.59 13.05 10.10
CA LEU A 124 7.10 13.75 8.92
C LEU A 124 7.44 15.21 9.22
N ASN A 125 6.61 15.90 10.02
CA ASN A 125 6.91 17.25 10.44
C ASN A 125 8.19 17.33 11.29
N ILE A 126 8.41 16.36 12.17
CA ILE A 126 9.62 16.27 13.01
C ILE A 126 10.84 15.95 12.14
N SER A 127 10.79 14.87 11.36
CA SER A 127 11.92 14.40 10.55
C SER A 127 12.34 15.41 9.48
N ARG A 128 11.41 16.12 8.83
CA ARG A 128 11.74 17.19 7.87
C ARG A 128 12.48 18.36 8.51
N LYS A 129 12.10 18.77 9.74
CA LYS A 129 12.85 19.79 10.49
C LYS A 129 14.27 19.32 10.83
N ASN A 130 14.46 18.01 10.92
CA ASN A 130 15.73 17.36 11.23
C ASN A 130 16.49 16.86 9.98
N GLY A 131 16.09 17.28 8.77
CA GLY A 131 16.86 17.02 7.54
C GLY A 131 16.42 15.83 6.69
N LEU A 132 15.20 15.30 6.87
CA LEU A 132 14.63 14.36 5.92
C LEU A 132 14.33 15.07 4.58
N ILE A 133 14.94 14.59 3.50
CA ILE A 133 14.87 15.18 2.15
C ILE A 133 14.45 14.18 1.07
N ILE A 134 14.46 12.88 1.36
CA ILE A 134 14.07 11.86 0.38
C ILE A 134 12.54 11.73 0.26
N PRO A 135 12.02 11.29 -0.91
CA PRO A 135 10.58 11.19 -1.15
C PRO A 135 9.86 10.24 -0.19
N ILE A 136 8.56 10.49 0.02
CA ILE A 136 7.66 9.61 0.79
C ILE A 136 6.76 8.82 -0.17
N VAL A 137 6.77 7.49 -0.03
CA VAL A 137 5.89 6.55 -0.73
C VAL A 137 4.76 6.12 0.21
N TYR A 138 3.52 6.22 -0.25
CA TYR A 138 2.32 5.74 0.45
C TYR A 138 1.81 4.45 -0.19
N ASN A 139 2.14 3.32 0.44
CA ASN A 139 1.89 1.97 -0.06
C ASN A 139 0.69 1.34 0.66
N CYS A 140 -0.42 1.19 -0.05
CA CYS A 140 -1.72 0.91 0.56
C CYS A 140 -2.60 -0.02 -0.28
N GLY A 141 -3.63 -0.59 0.34
CA GLY A 141 -4.52 -1.55 -0.33
C GLY A 141 -5.57 -0.94 -1.28
N GLY A 142 -5.49 0.36 -1.58
CA GLY A 142 -6.44 1.10 -2.42
C GLY A 142 -7.79 1.42 -1.77
N TYR A 143 -8.18 0.72 -0.69
CA TYR A 143 -9.41 1.00 0.07
C TYR A 143 -9.20 2.16 1.06
N GLU A 144 -8.92 3.33 0.50
CA GLU A 144 -8.56 4.56 1.22
C GLU A 144 -9.71 5.58 1.18
N LYS A 145 -9.85 6.36 2.25
CA LYS A 145 -10.84 7.44 2.31
C LYS A 145 -10.26 8.72 1.73
N VAL A 146 -10.96 9.34 0.79
CA VAL A 146 -10.52 10.58 0.11
C VAL A 146 -10.22 11.70 1.10
N GLU A 147 -11.05 11.88 2.13
CA GLU A 147 -10.83 12.89 3.18
C GLU A 147 -9.52 12.66 3.93
N THR A 148 -9.14 11.40 4.14
CA THR A 148 -7.86 11.05 4.77
C THR A 148 -6.69 11.30 3.83
N LEU A 149 -6.82 10.99 2.53
CA LEU A 149 -5.81 11.30 1.53
C LEU A 149 -5.56 12.82 1.42
N LYS A 150 -6.60 13.66 1.53
CA LYS A 150 -6.45 15.13 1.55
C LYS A 150 -5.59 15.63 2.71
N LEU A 151 -5.49 14.89 3.82
CA LEU A 151 -4.59 15.23 4.93
C LEU A 151 -3.11 15.07 4.57
N LEU A 152 -2.81 14.23 3.56
CA LEU A 152 -1.47 13.87 3.11
C LEU A 152 -0.95 14.79 2.00
N GLU A 153 -1.75 15.78 1.56
CA GLU A 153 -1.32 16.72 0.52
C GLU A 153 -0.11 17.54 0.99
N GLY A 154 0.98 17.47 0.23
CA GLY A 154 2.29 18.04 0.59
C GLY A 154 3.14 17.17 1.53
N TYR A 155 2.65 15.99 1.92
CA TYR A 155 3.41 15.00 2.70
C TYR A 155 3.87 13.82 1.85
N VAL A 156 3.00 13.30 0.99
CA VAL A 156 3.29 12.15 0.13
C VAL A 156 3.70 12.62 -1.25
N ASP A 157 4.78 12.04 -1.78
CA ASP A 157 5.29 12.33 -3.11
C ASP A 157 4.86 11.26 -4.13
N ILE A 158 4.82 10.01 -3.69
CA ILE A 158 4.54 8.84 -4.53
C ILE A 158 3.43 8.01 -3.90
N TYR A 159 2.42 7.66 -4.69
CA TYR A 159 1.38 6.72 -4.27
C TYR A 159 1.61 5.36 -4.92
N LEU A 160 1.52 4.31 -4.10
CA LEU A 160 1.64 2.93 -4.52
C LEU A 160 0.42 2.12 -4.06
N PRO A 161 -0.80 2.42 -4.55
CA PRO A 161 -2.00 1.68 -4.20
C PRO A 161 -2.11 0.34 -4.92
N ASP A 162 -2.65 -0.67 -4.24
CA ASP A 162 -3.20 -1.85 -4.88
C ASP A 162 -4.64 -1.60 -5.35
N PHE A 163 -4.96 -1.90 -6.61
CA PHE A 163 -6.33 -2.00 -7.10
C PHE A 163 -6.70 -3.48 -7.24
N LYS A 164 -7.43 -4.00 -6.25
CA LYS A 164 -7.61 -5.45 -6.07
C LYS A 164 -8.83 -6.04 -6.77
N TYR A 165 -9.92 -5.28 -6.88
CA TYR A 165 -11.20 -5.79 -7.41
C TYR A 165 -11.93 -4.72 -8.21
N MET A 166 -12.47 -5.09 -9.37
CA MET A 166 -13.52 -4.31 -10.03
C MET A 166 -14.91 -4.75 -9.54
N SER A 167 -15.11 -6.07 -9.47
CA SER A 167 -16.37 -6.68 -9.08
C SER A 167 -16.58 -6.68 -7.57
N ALA A 168 -17.81 -6.36 -7.16
CA ALA A 168 -18.26 -6.41 -5.78
C ALA A 168 -18.25 -7.85 -5.20
N VAL A 169 -18.30 -8.87 -6.05
CA VAL A 169 -18.35 -10.29 -5.63
C VAL A 169 -17.04 -10.73 -4.96
N PRO A 170 -15.86 -10.72 -5.62
CA PRO A 170 -14.60 -11.05 -4.96
C PRO A 170 -14.25 -10.07 -3.83
N ALA A 171 -14.62 -8.80 -3.96
CA ALA A 171 -14.38 -7.80 -2.93
C ALA A 171 -15.12 -8.11 -1.61
N MET A 172 -16.40 -8.50 -1.70
CA MET A 172 -17.16 -8.97 -0.53
C MET A 172 -16.61 -10.30 -0.02
N LYS A 173 -16.41 -11.27 -0.93
CA LYS A 173 -16.02 -12.63 -0.58
C LYS A 173 -14.65 -12.70 0.12
N TYR A 174 -13.66 -11.99 -0.39
CA TYR A 174 -12.28 -12.13 0.07
C TYR A 174 -11.79 -10.99 0.95
N SER A 175 -12.54 -9.89 1.08
CA SER A 175 -12.13 -8.73 1.88
C SER A 175 -13.29 -8.04 2.59
N ASN A 176 -14.50 -8.61 2.54
CA ASN A 176 -15.68 -8.09 3.23
C ASN A 176 -15.97 -6.62 2.90
N CYS A 177 -15.73 -6.17 1.67
CA CYS A 177 -15.88 -4.77 1.22
C CYS A 177 -16.56 -4.73 -0.15
N LYS A 178 -17.89 -4.81 -0.19
CA LYS A 178 -18.67 -4.84 -1.43
C LYS A 178 -18.47 -3.58 -2.30
N ASP A 179 -18.17 -2.46 -1.66
CA ASP A 179 -17.98 -1.12 -2.24
C ASP A 179 -16.53 -0.83 -2.67
N TYR A 180 -15.63 -1.82 -2.63
CA TYR A 180 -14.20 -1.64 -2.84
C TYR A 180 -13.86 -0.83 -4.09
N SER A 181 -14.40 -1.22 -5.24
CA SER A 181 -14.04 -0.57 -6.52
C SER A 181 -14.47 0.89 -6.55
N THR A 182 -15.66 1.23 -6.05
CA THR A 182 -16.12 2.62 -5.94
C THR A 182 -15.16 3.46 -5.10
N VAL A 183 -14.78 2.93 -3.93
CA VAL A 183 -13.85 3.61 -3.01
C VAL A 183 -12.46 3.74 -3.62
N ALA A 184 -11.92 2.66 -4.19
CA ALA A 184 -10.60 2.63 -4.79
C ALA A 184 -10.47 3.58 -5.98
N LYS A 185 -11.52 3.71 -6.80
CA LYS A 185 -11.57 4.69 -7.90
C LYS A 185 -11.44 6.12 -7.40
N GLY A 186 -12.22 6.50 -6.38
CA GLY A 186 -12.13 7.84 -5.78
C GLY A 186 -10.78 8.08 -5.08
N ALA A 187 -10.21 7.05 -4.46
CA ALA A 187 -8.89 7.12 -3.85
C ALA A 187 -7.79 7.36 -4.90
N VAL A 188 -7.75 6.57 -5.98
CA VAL A 188 -6.76 6.72 -7.05
C VAL A 188 -6.92 8.07 -7.76
N GLU A 189 -8.15 8.54 -8.00
CA GLU A 189 -8.39 9.87 -8.54
C GLU A 189 -7.75 10.98 -7.67
N GLU A 190 -7.95 10.93 -6.36
CA GLU A 190 -7.34 11.89 -5.43
C GLU A 190 -5.81 11.76 -5.38
N MET A 191 -5.28 10.53 -5.41
CA MET A 191 -3.83 10.29 -5.48
C MET A 191 -3.21 10.90 -6.73
N VAL A 192 -3.84 10.71 -7.90
CA VAL A 192 -3.41 11.31 -9.18
C VAL A 192 -3.52 12.83 -9.15
N ARG A 193 -4.57 13.39 -8.52
CA ARG A 193 -4.72 14.84 -8.34
C ARG A 193 -3.54 15.44 -7.56
N GLN A 194 -3.12 14.78 -6.49
CA GLN A 194 -2.02 15.25 -5.62
C GLN A 194 -0.63 15.03 -6.25
N ALA A 195 -0.37 13.82 -6.74
CA ALA A 195 0.93 13.44 -7.29
C ALA A 195 1.17 14.01 -8.70
N LYS A 196 0.13 14.14 -9.52
CA LYS A 196 0.21 14.55 -10.93
C LYS A 196 1.09 13.58 -11.74
N GLU A 197 1.61 14.06 -12.87
CA GLU A 197 2.45 13.29 -13.79
C GLU A 197 3.70 12.71 -13.11
N PRO A 198 4.11 11.48 -13.47
CA PRO A 198 5.32 10.85 -12.94
C PRO A 198 6.58 11.67 -13.25
N LEU A 199 7.44 11.82 -12.23
CA LEU A 199 8.73 12.48 -12.33
C LEU A 199 9.82 11.53 -11.82
N PHE A 200 10.90 11.39 -12.59
CA PHE A 200 12.04 10.54 -12.26
C PHE A 200 13.32 11.38 -12.16
N ASP A 201 14.26 10.94 -11.33
CA ASP A 201 15.61 11.48 -11.34
C ASP A 201 16.48 10.87 -12.46
N LYS A 202 17.72 11.35 -12.60
CA LYS A 202 18.67 10.89 -13.64
C LYS A 202 19.03 9.40 -13.55
N ARG A 203 18.73 8.73 -12.42
CA ARG A 203 18.97 7.30 -12.20
C ARG A 203 17.73 6.47 -12.54
N GLY A 204 16.63 7.11 -12.94
CA GLY A 204 15.34 6.45 -13.17
C GLY A 204 14.56 6.18 -11.89
N ILE A 205 14.94 6.79 -10.75
CA ILE A 205 14.22 6.64 -9.48
C ILE A 205 13.07 7.64 -9.45
N MET A 206 11.86 7.16 -9.19
CA MET A 206 10.67 8.00 -9.09
C MET A 206 10.82 8.97 -7.92
N LYS A 207 10.54 10.24 -8.19
CA LYS A 207 10.48 11.33 -7.21
C LYS A 207 9.06 11.77 -6.92
N LYS A 208 8.15 11.57 -7.88
CA LYS A 208 6.74 11.89 -7.76
C LYS A 208 5.94 11.03 -8.73
N GLY A 209 4.72 10.64 -8.37
CA GLY A 209 3.83 9.94 -9.30
C GLY A 209 2.90 8.94 -8.62
N VAL A 210 2.17 8.18 -9.43
CA VAL A 210 1.29 7.10 -8.98
C VAL A 210 1.64 5.82 -9.74
N ILE A 211 1.86 4.74 -9.00
CA ILE A 211 1.99 3.39 -9.54
C ILE A 211 0.85 2.57 -8.97
N VAL A 212 -0.08 2.11 -9.80
CA VAL A 212 -1.18 1.27 -9.35
C VAL A 212 -0.79 -0.19 -9.55
N ARG A 213 -0.74 -0.94 -8.45
CA ARG A 213 -0.45 -2.38 -8.45
C ARG A 213 -1.73 -3.17 -8.63
N HIS A 214 -1.68 -4.21 -9.44
CA HIS A 214 -2.76 -5.17 -9.59
C HIS A 214 -2.23 -6.59 -9.45
N LEU A 215 -2.78 -7.32 -8.48
CA LEU A 215 -2.50 -8.73 -8.24
C LEU A 215 -3.69 -9.57 -8.70
N THR A 216 -3.50 -10.37 -9.74
CA THR A 216 -4.54 -11.27 -10.24
C THR A 216 -4.76 -12.43 -9.28
N LEU A 217 -6.03 -12.65 -8.91
CA LEU A 217 -6.43 -13.81 -8.13
C LEU A 217 -6.83 -14.99 -9.04
N PRO A 218 -6.59 -16.24 -8.61
CA PRO A 218 -7.02 -17.43 -9.34
C PRO A 218 -8.51 -17.40 -9.68
N GLY A 219 -8.84 -17.57 -10.97
CA GLY A 219 -10.23 -17.54 -11.46
C GLY A 219 -10.84 -16.15 -11.65
N TYR A 220 -10.06 -15.07 -11.52
CA TYR A 220 -10.51 -13.68 -11.67
C TYR A 220 -9.76 -12.90 -12.77
N LEU A 221 -9.32 -13.58 -13.82
CA LEU A 221 -8.64 -12.95 -14.96
C LEU A 221 -9.50 -11.86 -15.63
N GLU A 222 -10.80 -12.11 -15.82
CA GLU A 222 -11.69 -11.12 -16.43
C GLU A 222 -11.87 -9.87 -15.55
N ASP A 223 -11.94 -10.03 -14.23
CA ASP A 223 -11.95 -8.90 -13.30
C ASP A 223 -10.65 -8.09 -13.41
N SER A 224 -9.53 -8.78 -13.57
CA SER A 224 -8.20 -8.20 -13.75
C SER A 224 -8.13 -7.37 -15.04
N LYS A 225 -8.61 -7.91 -16.17
CA LYS A 225 -8.69 -7.17 -17.44
C LYS A 225 -9.54 -5.90 -17.31
N GLN A 226 -10.66 -5.96 -16.58
CA GLN A 226 -11.49 -4.78 -16.33
C GLN A 226 -10.76 -3.72 -15.49
N ILE A 227 -9.92 -4.13 -14.54
CA ILE A 227 -9.08 -3.21 -13.76
C ILE A 227 -8.06 -2.52 -14.67
N ILE A 228 -7.29 -3.30 -15.45
CA ILE A 228 -6.28 -2.75 -16.37
C ILE A 228 -6.93 -1.79 -17.39
N LYS A 229 -8.04 -2.21 -17.99
CA LYS A 229 -8.80 -1.37 -18.93
C LYS A 229 -9.26 -0.07 -18.28
N TYR A 230 -9.86 -0.13 -17.10
CA TYR A 230 -10.31 1.07 -16.38
C TYR A 230 -9.15 2.03 -16.08
N LEU A 231 -8.03 1.51 -15.57
CA LEU A 231 -6.86 2.31 -15.23
C LEU A 231 -6.30 3.01 -16.47
N TYR A 232 -6.17 2.29 -17.57
CA TYR A 232 -5.68 2.83 -18.83
C TYR A 232 -6.63 3.86 -19.45
N GLU A 233 -7.92 3.54 -19.60
CA GLU A 233 -8.91 4.46 -20.19
C GLU A 233 -9.10 5.75 -19.37
N THR A 234 -8.91 5.68 -18.05
CA THR A 234 -9.11 6.82 -17.16
C THR A 234 -7.87 7.70 -17.03
N TYR A 235 -6.69 7.09 -16.90
CA TYR A 235 -5.47 7.81 -16.53
C TYR A 235 -4.39 7.78 -17.61
N GLY A 236 -4.40 6.83 -18.55
CA GLY A 236 -3.35 6.67 -19.55
C GLY A 236 -1.96 6.72 -18.92
N ASP A 237 -1.08 7.55 -19.48
CA ASP A 237 0.31 7.68 -19.05
C ASP A 237 0.52 8.49 -17.76
N LYS A 238 -0.56 9.00 -17.15
CA LYS A 238 -0.47 9.73 -15.87
C LYS A 238 -0.13 8.83 -14.69
N ILE A 239 -0.25 7.52 -14.87
CA ILE A 239 0.09 6.51 -13.88
C ILE A 239 0.95 5.43 -14.53
N TYR A 240 1.63 4.67 -13.69
CA TYR A 240 2.20 3.39 -14.08
C TYR A 240 1.29 2.27 -13.58
N ILE A 241 1.21 1.18 -14.34
CA ILE A 241 0.45 -0.02 -13.95
C ILE A 241 1.43 -1.15 -13.67
N SER A 242 1.45 -1.66 -12.45
CA SER A 242 2.30 -2.79 -12.06
C SER A 242 1.45 -4.06 -12.02
N ILE A 243 1.61 -4.91 -13.03
CA ILE A 243 0.86 -6.17 -13.22
C ILE A 243 1.64 -7.29 -12.54
N MET A 244 1.17 -7.71 -11.37
CA MET A 244 1.90 -8.62 -10.50
C MET A 244 1.52 -10.08 -10.75
N ASN A 245 2.53 -10.96 -10.83
CA ASN A 245 2.36 -12.41 -10.88
C ASN A 245 2.49 -13.09 -9.50
N GLN A 246 2.69 -12.31 -8.42
CA GLN A 246 3.13 -12.74 -7.08
C GLN A 246 2.05 -13.39 -6.20
N TYR A 247 0.97 -13.92 -6.76
CA TYR A 247 -0.05 -14.58 -5.95
C TYR A 247 0.48 -15.92 -5.46
N THR A 248 1.01 -15.95 -4.24
CA THR A 248 1.46 -17.18 -3.58
C THR A 248 0.51 -17.55 -2.47
N PRO A 249 -0.13 -18.74 -2.54
CA PRO A 249 -1.04 -19.23 -1.52
C PRO A 249 -0.26 -19.65 -0.27
N VAL A 250 0.10 -18.68 0.56
CA VAL A 250 0.86 -18.89 1.81
C VAL A 250 0.06 -19.60 2.91
N ILE A 251 -1.26 -19.67 2.74
CA ILE A 251 -2.18 -20.26 3.72
C ILE A 251 -3.16 -21.11 2.94
N GLN A 252 -3.22 -22.40 3.27
CA GLN A 252 -4.31 -23.26 2.84
C GLN A 252 -5.62 -22.75 3.44
N ASN A 253 -6.51 -22.30 2.58
CA ASN A 253 -7.80 -21.76 2.94
C ASN A 253 -8.90 -22.76 2.54
N ASN A 254 -9.42 -23.48 3.52
CA ASN A 254 -10.46 -24.48 3.29
C ASN A 254 -11.82 -23.86 2.90
N ASP A 255 -12.06 -22.62 3.31
CA ASP A 255 -13.29 -21.90 2.97
C ASP A 255 -13.25 -21.38 1.52
N TYR A 256 -12.05 -21.21 0.97
CA TYR A 256 -11.80 -20.70 -0.38
C TYR A 256 -10.76 -21.56 -1.11
N PRO A 257 -11.07 -22.83 -1.44
CA PRO A 257 -10.12 -23.75 -2.05
C PRO A 257 -9.55 -23.26 -3.38
N GLU A 258 -10.29 -22.44 -4.13
CA GLU A 258 -9.84 -21.80 -5.36
C GLU A 258 -8.63 -20.88 -5.18
N LEU A 259 -8.44 -20.35 -3.97
CA LEU A 259 -7.30 -19.51 -3.60
C LEU A 259 -6.05 -20.33 -3.24
N ASN A 260 -6.12 -21.66 -3.19
CA ASN A 260 -4.98 -22.50 -2.80
C ASN A 260 -4.04 -22.86 -3.96
N ARG A 261 -4.14 -22.14 -5.09
CA ARG A 261 -3.26 -22.29 -6.25
C ARG A 261 -2.69 -20.94 -6.68
N ARG A 262 -1.56 -20.97 -7.38
CA ARG A 262 -1.06 -19.80 -8.12
C ARG A 262 -1.89 -19.60 -9.39
N ILE A 263 -1.81 -18.40 -9.98
CA ILE A 263 -2.23 -18.22 -11.37
C ILE A 263 -1.30 -19.03 -12.29
N THR A 264 -1.80 -19.49 -13.43
CA THR A 264 -0.96 -20.13 -14.44
C THR A 264 -0.14 -19.08 -15.20
N GLU A 265 0.94 -19.52 -15.84
CA GLU A 265 1.73 -18.67 -16.75
C GLU A 265 0.84 -18.13 -17.87
N GLU A 266 -0.03 -18.98 -18.46
CA GLU A 266 -1.01 -18.59 -19.46
C GLU A 266 -1.98 -17.50 -18.96
N GLU A 267 -2.50 -17.61 -17.72
CA GLU A 267 -3.38 -16.59 -17.13
C GLU A 267 -2.65 -15.24 -16.99
N TYR A 268 -1.36 -15.26 -16.65
CA TYR A 268 -0.55 -14.05 -16.52
C TYR A 268 -0.19 -13.44 -17.88
N GLU A 269 0.29 -14.24 -18.82
CA GLU A 269 0.61 -13.81 -20.18
C GLU A 269 -0.62 -13.24 -20.88
N GLU A 270 -1.80 -13.85 -20.70
CA GLU A 270 -3.04 -13.33 -21.28
C GLU A 270 -3.39 -11.94 -20.75
N LEU A 271 -3.14 -11.65 -19.46
CA LEU A 271 -3.35 -10.32 -18.89
C LEU A 271 -2.32 -9.30 -19.41
N VAL A 272 -1.06 -9.70 -19.51
CA VAL A 272 0.02 -8.84 -20.02
C VAL A 272 -0.20 -8.52 -21.51
N ASN A 273 -0.55 -9.51 -22.31
CA ASN A 273 -0.90 -9.33 -23.71
C ASN A 273 -2.13 -8.42 -23.84
N PHE A 274 -3.17 -8.63 -23.04
CA PHE A 274 -4.32 -7.73 -23.02
C PHE A 274 -3.93 -6.28 -22.70
N ALA A 275 -3.08 -6.06 -21.70
CA ALA A 275 -2.59 -4.71 -21.35
C ALA A 275 -1.84 -4.06 -22.53
N THR A 276 -1.00 -4.85 -23.21
CA THR A 276 -0.24 -4.41 -24.39
C THR A 276 -1.18 -4.08 -25.56
N ASP A 277 -2.16 -4.95 -25.83
CA ASP A 277 -3.11 -4.81 -26.94
C ASP A 277 -4.00 -3.57 -26.82
N ILE A 278 -4.35 -3.17 -25.59
CA ILE A 278 -5.11 -1.94 -25.36
C ILE A 278 -4.24 -0.67 -25.35
N GLY A 279 -2.91 -0.81 -25.36
CA GLY A 279 -1.95 0.30 -25.50
C GLY A 279 -1.26 0.75 -24.21
N VAL A 280 -1.18 -0.08 -23.17
CA VAL A 280 -0.42 0.25 -21.95
C VAL A 280 1.08 0.25 -22.26
N GLU A 281 1.72 1.42 -22.19
CA GLU A 281 3.17 1.58 -22.35
C GLU A 281 3.91 1.67 -21.01
N ASN A 282 3.33 2.41 -20.04
CA ASN A 282 3.89 2.60 -18.71
C ASN A 282 3.53 1.44 -17.75
N GLY A 283 4.00 0.24 -18.09
CA GLY A 283 3.73 -0.99 -17.35
C GLY A 283 4.96 -1.57 -16.65
N PHE A 284 4.79 -2.13 -15.46
CA PHE A 284 5.73 -3.08 -14.88
C PHE A 284 5.14 -4.49 -14.97
N ILE A 285 5.93 -5.42 -15.47
CA ILE A 285 5.63 -6.85 -15.50
C ILE A 285 6.75 -7.61 -14.77
N GLN A 286 6.48 -8.85 -14.41
CA GLN A 286 7.39 -9.69 -13.63
C GLN A 286 7.72 -10.92 -14.46
N GLU A 287 8.99 -11.04 -14.83
CA GLU A 287 9.52 -12.19 -15.57
C GLU A 287 10.03 -13.27 -14.61
N GLY A 288 9.71 -14.53 -14.89
CA GLY A 288 10.17 -15.70 -14.12
C GLY A 288 9.13 -16.29 -13.17
N GLU A 289 9.56 -17.28 -12.36
CA GLU A 289 8.68 -18.01 -11.45
C GLU A 289 8.01 -17.09 -10.41
N THR A 290 6.73 -17.34 -10.11
CA THR A 290 5.97 -16.64 -9.06
C THR A 290 6.75 -16.61 -7.74
N ALA A 291 6.86 -15.42 -7.14
CA ALA A 291 7.57 -15.15 -5.89
C ALA A 291 7.37 -16.26 -4.82
N SER A 292 8.47 -16.85 -4.36
CA SER A 292 8.53 -17.79 -3.24
C SER A 292 8.17 -17.12 -1.90
N GLU A 293 7.90 -17.92 -0.86
CA GLU A 293 7.66 -17.38 0.49
C GLU A 293 8.82 -16.50 1.01
N SER A 294 10.02 -16.67 0.48
CA SER A 294 11.22 -15.88 0.81
C SER A 294 11.09 -14.37 0.54
N PHE A 295 10.07 -13.92 -0.19
CA PHE A 295 9.82 -12.49 -0.42
C PHE A 295 9.01 -11.84 0.72
N ILE A 296 8.44 -12.63 1.64
CA ILE A 296 7.71 -12.11 2.80
C ILE A 296 8.72 -11.77 3.90
N PRO A 297 8.81 -10.50 4.34
CA PRO A 297 9.74 -10.13 5.39
C PRO A 297 9.38 -10.81 6.71
N GLU A 298 10.39 -11.23 7.47
CA GLU A 298 10.19 -11.56 8.88
C GLU A 298 9.84 -10.28 9.67
N PHE A 299 8.75 -10.31 10.42
CA PHE A 299 8.26 -9.16 11.19
C PHE A 299 8.74 -9.19 12.65
N ASN A 300 10.06 -9.34 12.82
CA ASN A 300 10.74 -9.50 14.11
C ASN A 300 11.12 -8.17 14.80
N GLY A 301 10.68 -7.03 14.26
CA GLY A 301 11.02 -5.70 14.78
C GLY A 301 12.39 -5.18 14.38
N GLU A 302 13.01 -5.73 13.34
CA GLU A 302 14.25 -5.20 12.76
C GLU A 302 14.11 -3.70 12.42
N GLY A 303 15.07 -2.90 12.89
CA GLY A 303 15.13 -1.46 12.67
C GLY A 303 14.08 -0.62 13.40
N VAL A 304 13.26 -1.23 14.27
CA VAL A 304 12.25 -0.57 15.11
C VAL A 304 12.77 -0.30 16.52
#